data_AF-A0A5N5WVX9-F1
#
_entry.id   AF-A0A5N5WVX9-F1
#
_cell.length_a   1.000
_cell.length_b   1.000
_cell.length_c   1.000
_cell.angle_alpha   90.00
_cell.angle_beta   90.00
_cell.angle_gamma   90.00
#
_symmetry.space_group_name_H-M   'P 1'
#
loop_
_entity.id
_entity.type
_entity.pdbx_description
1 polymer ?
#
loop_
_entity_poly.entity_id
_entity_poly.type
_entity_poly.pdbx_seq_one_letter_code
_entity_poly.pdbx_strand_id
1 'polypeptide(L)'
;MYLHRFANGLTDLTSTANGHGFILLSIEDAADYPDTKAGLSVFHQLHCLGAVRKFIWDLVEGREDPQQLLQEWPENVTSPSYHAAIHGLWHVSHCLDYLRQALQCAGDTSLELVTEISGAAIVDGFDWPHQCRSWDAIWNYASEYA
;
A
#
# COMPACT_ATOMS: atom_id res chain seq x y z
N MET A 1 -8.74 -2.52 -24.24
CA MET A 1 -7.74 -1.42 -24.35
C MET A 1 -7.62 -0.55 -23.09
N TYR A 2 -8.17 -0.97 -21.93
CA TYR A 2 -8.06 -0.24 -20.64
C TYR A 2 -7.01 -0.82 -19.68
N LEU A 3 -6.69 -2.12 -19.80
CA LEU A 3 -5.74 -2.82 -18.91
C LEU A 3 -4.27 -2.38 -19.07
N HIS A 4 -3.85 -1.92 -20.25
CA HIS A 4 -2.47 -1.48 -20.47
C HIS A 4 -2.14 -0.10 -19.90
N ARG A 5 -3.13 0.74 -19.59
CA ARG A 5 -2.89 2.05 -18.94
C ARG A 5 -2.65 1.93 -17.44
N PHE A 6 -3.18 0.90 -16.78
CA PHE A 6 -2.93 0.66 -15.35
C PHE A 6 -1.54 0.09 -15.05
N ALA A 7 -0.91 -0.60 -16.01
CA ALA A 7 0.43 -1.15 -15.83
C ALA A 7 1.52 -0.05 -15.74
N ASN A 8 1.35 1.05 -16.48
CA ASN A 8 2.32 2.15 -16.51
C ASN A 8 1.98 3.31 -15.55
N GLY A 9 0.77 3.34 -14.98
CA GLY A 9 0.37 4.38 -14.02
C GLY A 9 0.87 4.14 -12.59
N LEU A 10 1.16 2.88 -12.24
CA LEU A 10 1.65 2.54 -10.89
C LEU A 10 3.15 2.81 -10.71
N THR A 11 3.92 2.88 -11.79
CA THR A 11 5.33 3.30 -11.76
C THR A 11 5.50 4.81 -11.59
N ASP A 12 4.44 5.60 -11.84
CA ASP A 12 4.46 7.06 -11.70
C ASP A 12 4.02 7.53 -10.30
N LEU A 13 3.42 6.65 -9.50
CA LEU A 13 3.08 6.93 -8.09
C LEU A 13 4.31 6.95 -7.17
N THR A 14 5.46 6.44 -7.63
CA THR A 14 6.71 6.45 -6.85
C THR A 14 7.49 7.75 -6.97
N SER A 15 7.12 8.66 -7.86
CA SER A 15 7.83 9.93 -8.07
C SER A 15 6.85 11.10 -8.16
N THR A 16 6.25 11.46 -7.04
CA THR A 16 5.60 12.76 -6.94
C THR A 16 6.66 13.80 -6.57
N ALA A 17 6.78 14.84 -7.39
CA ALA A 17 7.78 15.90 -7.24
C ALA A 17 7.66 16.72 -5.93
N ASN A 18 6.64 16.45 -5.11
CA ASN A 18 6.31 17.18 -3.89
C ASN A 18 6.17 16.21 -2.70
N GLY A 19 7.28 15.58 -2.31
CA GLY A 19 7.38 14.99 -0.97
C GLY A 19 6.78 13.60 -0.75
N HIS A 20 6.57 12.75 -1.76
CA HIS A 20 6.19 11.32 -1.58
C HIS A 20 4.96 11.08 -0.66
N GLY A 21 4.05 12.05 -0.54
CA GLY A 21 2.89 11.95 0.36
C GLY A 21 3.14 12.36 1.82
N PHE A 22 4.28 13.01 2.09
CA PHE A 22 4.53 13.71 3.35
C PHE A 22 3.96 15.13 3.31
N ILE A 23 3.59 15.63 4.49
CA ILE A 23 3.14 17.00 4.74
C ILE A 23 3.93 17.60 5.91
N LEU A 24 4.02 18.93 5.94
CA LEU A 24 4.54 19.72 7.05
C LEU A 24 3.39 20.18 7.94
N LEU A 25 3.49 19.86 9.22
CA LEU A 25 2.61 20.33 10.27
C LEU A 25 3.02 21.74 10.70
N SER A 26 2.04 22.58 11.06
CA SER A 26 2.35 23.85 11.69
C SER A 26 3.03 23.61 13.05
N ILE A 27 3.74 24.62 13.57
CA ILE A 27 4.39 24.51 14.90
C ILE A 27 3.36 24.22 15.99
N GLU A 28 2.15 24.77 15.86
CA GLU A 28 1.05 24.54 16.80
C GLU A 28 0.51 23.10 16.69
N ASP A 29 0.30 22.61 15.46
CA ASP A 29 -0.17 21.24 15.24
C ASP A 29 0.87 20.18 15.62
N ALA A 30 2.16 20.52 15.50
CA ALA A 30 3.27 19.63 15.82
C ALA A 30 3.59 19.54 17.32
N ALA A 31 2.97 20.37 18.17
CA ALA A 31 3.34 20.50 19.59
C ALA A 31 3.23 19.18 20.37
N ASP A 32 2.31 18.30 19.95
CA ASP A 32 2.07 16.99 20.58
C ASP A 32 2.75 15.82 19.83
N TYR A 33 3.48 16.10 18.75
CA TYR A 33 4.08 15.07 17.89
C TYR A 33 5.61 15.10 17.96
N PRO A 34 6.28 13.95 17.73
CA PRO A 34 7.73 13.87 17.77
C PRO A 34 8.42 14.54 16.58
N ASP A 35 7.67 14.92 15.54
CA ASP A 35 8.19 15.54 14.33
C ASP A 35 7.15 16.53 13.75
N THR A 36 7.65 17.55 13.06
CA THR A 36 6.89 18.50 12.26
C THR A 36 6.51 17.94 10.89
N LYS A 37 7.05 16.78 10.49
CA LYS A 37 6.74 16.12 9.23
C LYS A 37 5.89 14.87 9.47
N ALA A 38 4.77 14.77 8.76
CA ALA A 38 3.87 13.62 8.84
C ALA A 38 3.64 13.01 7.46
N GLY A 39 3.33 11.72 7.39
CA GLY A 39 2.94 11.05 6.15
C GLY A 39 1.43 10.84 6.10
N LEU A 40 0.77 11.23 5.01
CA LEU A 40 -0.62 10.83 4.78
C LEU A 40 -0.65 9.33 4.47
N SER A 41 -1.34 8.56 5.32
CA SER A 41 -1.30 7.10 5.32
C SER A 41 -1.61 6.46 3.96
N VAL A 42 -2.51 7.05 3.17
CA VAL A 42 -2.89 6.51 1.86
C VAL A 42 -1.73 6.43 0.87
N PHE A 43 -0.74 7.33 0.93
CA PHE A 43 0.44 7.24 0.06
C PHE A 43 1.38 6.11 0.50
N HIS A 44 1.53 5.89 1.80
CA HIS A 44 2.28 4.74 2.31
C HIS A 44 1.57 3.42 1.96
N GLN A 45 0.23 3.38 2.04
CA GLN A 45 -0.57 2.22 1.63
C GLN A 45 -0.37 1.91 0.14
N LEU A 46 -0.37 2.93 -0.72
CA LEU A 46 -0.10 2.75 -2.15
C LEU A 46 1.33 2.28 -2.42
N HIS A 47 2.32 2.80 -1.67
CA HIS A 47 3.70 2.30 -1.71
C HIS A 47 3.77 0.81 -1.34
N CYS A 48 3.14 0.40 -0.25
CA CYS A 48 3.06 -1.00 0.17
C CYS A 48 2.42 -1.89 -0.90
N LEU A 49 1.31 -1.45 -1.50
CA LEU A 49 0.66 -2.19 -2.60
C LEU A 49 1.61 -2.36 -3.80
N GLY A 50 2.36 -1.31 -4.14
CA GLY A 50 3.39 -1.34 -5.17
C GLY A 50 4.52 -2.32 -4.85
N ALA A 51 5.00 -2.34 -3.60
CA ALA A 51 6.04 -3.25 -3.12
C ALA A 51 5.60 -4.71 -3.19
N VAL A 52 4.38 -5.02 -2.72
CA VAL A 52 3.79 -6.37 -2.82
C VAL A 52 3.67 -6.81 -4.27
N ARG A 53 3.15 -5.94 -5.15
CA ARG A 53 3.04 -6.22 -6.58
C ARG A 53 4.41 -6.54 -7.19
N LYS A 54 5.43 -5.73 -6.92
CA LYS A 54 6.79 -5.97 -7.41
C LYS A 54 7.33 -7.31 -6.92
N PHE A 55 7.21 -7.60 -5.62
CA PHE A 55 7.68 -8.85 -5.03
C PHE A 55 7.04 -10.10 -5.67
N ILE A 56 5.73 -10.06 -5.94
CA ILE A 56 5.04 -11.15 -6.65
C ILE A 56 5.66 -11.38 -8.04
N TRP A 57 5.94 -10.31 -8.80
CA TRP A 57 6.57 -10.43 -10.11
C TRP A 57 8.00 -10.95 -10.02
N ASP A 58 8.79 -10.47 -9.06
CA ASP A 58 10.16 -10.95 -8.85
C ASP A 58 10.18 -12.45 -8.50
N LEU A 59 9.22 -12.96 -7.71
CA LEU A 59 9.03 -14.39 -7.47
C LEU A 59 8.67 -15.17 -8.75
N VAL A 60 7.71 -14.68 -9.53
CA VAL A 60 7.25 -15.32 -10.78
C VAL A 60 8.37 -15.37 -11.82
N GLU A 61 9.20 -14.34 -11.88
CA GLU A 61 10.32 -14.23 -12.81
C GLU A 61 11.59 -14.94 -12.31
N GLY A 62 11.54 -15.57 -11.14
CA GLY A 62 12.67 -16.32 -10.55
C GLY A 62 13.84 -15.41 -10.14
N ARG A 63 13.57 -14.14 -9.83
CA ARG A 63 14.57 -13.17 -9.37
C ARG A 63 14.87 -13.29 -7.88
N GLU A 64 14.03 -14.01 -7.15
CA GLU A 64 14.18 -14.27 -5.72
C GLU A 64 14.49 -15.75 -5.47
N ASP A 65 15.39 -16.03 -4.53
CA ASP A 65 15.66 -17.37 -4.02
C ASP A 65 14.80 -17.64 -2.78
N PRO A 66 13.83 -18.59 -2.83
CA PRO A 66 12.97 -18.90 -1.69
C PRO A 66 13.73 -19.35 -0.45
N GLN A 67 14.85 -20.08 -0.61
CA GLN A 67 15.65 -20.51 0.54
C GLN A 67 16.34 -19.33 1.20
N GLN A 68 16.84 -18.38 0.40
CA GLN A 68 17.44 -17.15 0.92
C GLN A 68 16.41 -16.28 1.64
N LEU A 69 15.23 -16.08 1.05
CA LEU A 69 14.14 -15.30 1.66
C LEU A 69 13.75 -15.81 3.06
N LEU A 70 13.73 -17.14 3.24
CA LEU A 70 13.44 -17.76 4.53
C LEU A 70 14.58 -17.61 5.55
N GLN A 71 15.84 -17.58 5.09
CA GLN A 71 17.00 -17.37 5.96
C GLN A 71 17.09 -15.92 6.45
N GLU A 72 16.63 -14.96 5.65
CA GLU A 72 16.61 -13.54 6.01
C GLU A 72 15.45 -13.16 6.95
N TRP A 73 14.55 -14.11 7.25
CA TRP A 73 13.47 -13.87 8.20
C TRP A 73 14.01 -13.60 9.60
N PRO A 74 13.64 -12.48 10.25
CA PRO A 74 14.19 -12.14 11.55
C PRO A 74 13.65 -13.03 12.67
N GLU A 75 14.51 -13.43 13.61
CA GLU A 75 14.11 -14.15 14.83
C GLU A 75 13.11 -13.35 15.66
N ASN A 76 13.30 -12.03 15.75
CA ASN A 76 12.37 -11.11 16.37
C ASN A 76 11.67 -10.24 15.32
N VAL A 77 10.43 -10.60 15.00
CA VAL A 77 9.62 -9.92 13.99
C VAL A 77 9.28 -8.46 14.33
N THR A 78 9.44 -8.02 15.58
CA THR A 78 9.21 -6.63 15.98
C THR A 78 10.45 -5.74 15.86
N SER A 79 11.61 -6.34 15.55
CA SER A 79 12.88 -5.64 15.45
C SER A 79 13.70 -6.16 14.25
N PRO A 80 13.24 -5.93 13.02
CA PRO A 80 13.95 -6.36 11.81
C PRO A 80 15.31 -5.64 11.67
N SER A 81 16.21 -6.23 10.87
CA SER A 81 17.37 -5.49 10.37
C SER A 81 16.94 -4.39 9.41
N TYR A 82 17.79 -3.38 9.18
CA TYR A 82 17.51 -2.33 8.19
C TYR A 82 17.16 -2.93 6.82
N HIS A 83 17.93 -3.93 6.37
CA HIS A 83 17.68 -4.61 5.10
C HIS A 83 16.31 -5.29 5.06
N ALA A 84 15.96 -6.09 6.07
CA ALA A 84 14.67 -6.75 6.17
C ALA A 84 13.52 -5.74 6.29
N ALA A 85 13.77 -4.56 6.86
CA ALA A 85 12.77 -3.50 7.01
C ALA A 85 12.41 -2.79 5.71
N ILE A 86 13.25 -2.87 4.66
CA ILE A 86 13.03 -2.19 3.37
C ILE A 86 12.94 -3.17 2.18
N HIS A 87 13.36 -4.43 2.38
CA HIS A 87 13.43 -5.48 1.35
C HIS A 87 13.04 -6.85 1.93
N GLY A 88 12.89 -7.84 1.04
CA GLY A 88 12.68 -9.24 1.42
C GLY A 88 11.31 -9.55 2.02
N LEU A 89 11.18 -10.76 2.56
CA LEU A 89 9.90 -11.34 2.95
C LEU A 89 9.28 -10.64 4.18
N TRP A 90 10.09 -10.14 5.11
CA TRP A 90 9.59 -9.40 6.27
C TRP A 90 8.93 -8.08 5.85
N HIS A 91 9.55 -7.32 4.94
CA HIS A 91 9.01 -6.08 4.41
C HIS A 91 7.62 -6.30 3.79
N VAL A 92 7.51 -7.32 2.93
CA VAL A 92 6.24 -7.70 2.29
C VAL A 92 5.21 -8.15 3.32
N SER A 93 5.61 -8.93 4.32
CA SER A 93 4.71 -9.40 5.38
C SER A 93 4.13 -8.25 6.20
N HIS A 94 4.93 -7.26 6.58
CA HIS A 94 4.40 -6.12 7.32
C HIS A 94 3.51 -5.26 6.43
N CYS A 95 3.85 -5.11 5.14
CA CYS A 95 3.05 -4.36 4.17
C CYS A 95 1.65 -4.97 4.06
N LEU A 96 1.55 -6.32 4.03
CA LEU A 96 0.27 -7.02 4.05
C LEU A 96 -0.52 -6.77 5.34
N ASP A 97 0.12 -6.79 6.51
CA ASP A 97 -0.57 -6.48 7.76
C ASP A 97 -1.02 -5.01 7.84
N TYR A 98 -0.19 -4.07 7.37
CA TYR A 98 -0.54 -2.66 7.30
C TYR A 98 -1.73 -2.41 6.38
N LEU A 99 -1.74 -3.02 5.19
CA LEU A 99 -2.87 -2.94 4.25
C LEU A 99 -4.14 -3.56 4.86
N ARG A 100 -4.02 -4.69 5.57
CA ARG A 100 -5.15 -5.29 6.31
C ARG A 100 -5.71 -4.30 7.34
N GLN A 101 -4.86 -3.65 8.13
CA GLN A 101 -5.29 -2.63 9.10
C GLN A 101 -5.98 -1.45 8.41
N ALA A 102 -5.41 -0.96 7.30
CA ALA A 102 -5.99 0.12 6.51
C ALA A 102 -7.40 -0.24 5.98
N LEU A 103 -7.59 -1.45 5.48
CA LEU A 103 -8.89 -1.94 5.00
C LEU A 103 -9.93 -2.00 6.13
N GLN A 104 -9.57 -2.51 7.31
CA GLN A 104 -10.48 -2.53 8.47
C GLN A 104 -10.81 -1.13 8.99
N CYS A 105 -9.85 -0.21 8.96
CA CYS A 105 -10.05 1.17 9.38
C CYS A 105 -10.94 1.93 8.38
N ALA A 106 -10.75 1.68 7.08
CA ALA A 106 -11.59 2.28 6.04
C ALA A 106 -13.00 1.71 6.04
N GLY A 107 -13.16 0.40 6.23
CA GLY A 107 -14.44 -0.29 6.38
C GLY A 107 -15.39 -0.05 5.21
N ASP A 108 -15.07 -0.56 4.02
CA ASP A 108 -16.00 -0.48 2.89
C ASP A 108 -17.26 -1.29 3.17
N THR A 109 -18.42 -0.63 3.10
CA THR A 109 -19.74 -1.20 3.40
C THR A 109 -20.60 -1.39 2.15
N SER A 110 -20.00 -1.23 0.97
CA SER A 110 -20.66 -1.47 -0.30
C SER A 110 -21.06 -2.94 -0.41
N LEU A 111 -22.28 -3.19 -0.91
CA LEU A 111 -22.78 -4.55 -1.09
C LEU A 111 -22.33 -5.09 -2.45
N GLU A 112 -21.58 -6.18 -2.40
CA GLU A 112 -21.23 -6.97 -3.58
C GLU A 112 -22.15 -8.19 -3.64
N LEU A 113 -22.82 -8.40 -4.78
CA LEU A 113 -23.71 -9.55 -4.92
C LEU A 113 -22.93 -10.81 -5.28
N VAL A 114 -23.51 -11.94 -4.91
CA VAL A 114 -22.95 -13.26 -5.19
C VAL A 114 -23.04 -13.58 -6.68
N THR A 115 -21.90 -13.92 -7.27
CA THR A 115 -21.77 -14.51 -8.60
C THR A 115 -21.60 -16.03 -8.46
N GLU A 116 -22.17 -16.82 -9.36
CA GLU A 116 -21.91 -18.26 -9.44
C GLU A 116 -20.80 -18.53 -10.46
N ILE A 117 -19.70 -19.16 -10.03
CA ILE A 117 -18.64 -19.65 -10.91
C ILE A 117 -18.46 -21.16 -10.67
N SER A 118 -18.71 -21.97 -11.70
CA SER A 118 -18.53 -23.43 -11.68
C SER A 118 -19.29 -24.12 -10.53
N GLY A 119 -20.52 -23.68 -10.22
CA GLY A 119 -21.32 -24.24 -9.12
C GLY A 119 -20.99 -23.69 -7.74
N ALA A 120 -20.05 -22.75 -7.61
CA ALA A 120 -19.69 -22.11 -6.34
C ALA A 120 -20.16 -20.66 -6.28
N ALA A 121 -20.80 -20.29 -5.16
CA ALA A 121 -21.13 -18.92 -4.81
C ALA A 121 -19.88 -18.15 -4.39
N ILE A 122 -19.57 -17.05 -5.08
CA ILE A 122 -18.43 -16.19 -4.80
C ILE A 122 -18.82 -14.71 -4.81
N VAL A 123 -18.02 -13.89 -4.15
CA VAL A 123 -18.00 -12.43 -4.33
C VAL A 123 -16.68 -12.13 -5.04
N ASP A 124 -16.74 -11.61 -6.26
CA ASP A 124 -15.59 -11.50 -7.16
C ASP A 124 -14.97 -10.09 -7.22
N GLY A 125 -15.58 -9.09 -6.59
CA GLY A 125 -15.06 -7.73 -6.56
C GLY A 125 -15.29 -6.91 -7.83
N PHE A 126 -16.02 -7.42 -8.83
CA PHE A 126 -16.09 -6.76 -10.14
C PHE A 126 -17.39 -5.96 -10.35
N ASP A 127 -17.26 -4.77 -10.94
CA ASP A 127 -18.37 -3.88 -11.33
C ASP A 127 -19.37 -3.49 -10.22
N TRP A 128 -18.93 -3.50 -8.94
CA TRP A 128 -19.73 -3.00 -7.82
C TRP A 128 -19.42 -1.53 -7.52
N PRO A 129 -20.45 -0.69 -7.27
CA PRO A 129 -20.22 0.70 -6.91
C PRO A 129 -19.68 0.79 -5.48
N HIS A 130 -18.52 1.43 -5.32
CA HIS A 130 -17.93 1.73 -4.02
C HIS A 130 -18.04 3.23 -3.69
N GLN A 131 -18.23 3.57 -2.42
CA GLN A 131 -18.19 4.96 -1.98
C GLN A 131 -16.76 5.38 -1.60
N CYS A 132 -16.08 6.05 -2.53
CA CYS A 132 -14.70 6.49 -2.33
C CYS A 132 -14.62 7.85 -1.62
N ARG A 133 -13.50 8.07 -0.89
CA ARG A 133 -13.06 9.43 -0.54
C ARG A 133 -12.58 10.16 -1.80
N SER A 134 -12.74 11.47 -1.85
CA SER A 134 -12.27 12.28 -3.00
C SER A 134 -10.75 12.22 -3.11
N TRP A 135 -10.24 11.60 -4.17
CA TRP A 135 -8.80 11.51 -4.43
C TRP A 135 -8.19 12.89 -4.69
N ASP A 136 -8.87 13.73 -5.48
CA ASP A 136 -8.38 15.07 -5.78
C ASP A 136 -8.26 15.93 -4.51
N ALA A 137 -9.20 15.81 -3.58
CA ALA A 137 -9.11 16.53 -2.31
C ALA A 137 -7.89 16.08 -1.47
N ILE A 138 -7.67 14.77 -1.38
CA ILE A 138 -6.50 14.19 -0.68
C ILE A 138 -5.20 14.66 -1.35
N TRP A 139 -5.13 14.58 -2.67
CA TRP A 139 -3.95 14.94 -3.44
C TRP A 139 -3.63 16.43 -3.35
N ASN A 140 -4.64 17.28 -3.49
CA ASN A 140 -4.47 18.73 -3.42
C ASN A 140 -4.00 19.14 -2.02
N TYR A 141 -4.59 18.56 -0.97
CA TYR A 141 -4.12 18.78 0.40
C TYR A 141 -2.66 18.34 0.58
N ALA A 142 -2.32 17.13 0.14
CA ALA A 142 -0.94 16.64 0.22
C ALA A 142 0.06 17.56 -0.50
N SER A 143 -0.35 18.11 -1.65
CA SER A 143 0.49 18.97 -2.48
C SER A 143 0.63 20.38 -1.90
N GLU A 144 -0.44 20.91 -1.28
CA GLU A 144 -0.45 22.24 -0.65
C GLU A 144 0.45 22.30 0.57
N TYR A 145 0.52 21.20 1.33
CA TYR A 145 1.25 21.11 2.60
C TYR A 145 2.55 20.30 2.51
N ALA A 146 3.05 20.00 1.30
CA ALA A 146 4.26 19.18 1.09
C ALA A 146 5.56 19.79 1.68
#